data_AF-A0A3M0XK81-F1
#
_entry.id   AF-A0A3M0XK81-F1
#
_cell.length_a   1.000
_cell.length_b   1.000
_cell.length_c   1.000
_cell.angle_alpha   90.00
_cell.angle_beta   90.00
_cell.angle_gamma   90.00
#
_symmetry.space_group_name_H-M   'P 1'
#
loop_
_entity.id
_entity.type
_entity.pdbx_description
1 polymer ?
#
loop_
_entity_poly.entity_id
_entity_poly.type
_entity_poly.pdbx_seq_one_letter_code
_entity_poly.pdbx_strand_id
1 'polypeptide(L)'
;MNRRSFNRPQRGPTQRQLRVGEELRHALARILARGGMRDPTVAEWAARLTVTEVRVSPDLKNATVFVVPLGGTGIDAAVAVLNHAAGFFRARLAQEIALRSVPRITFAPDLSFDQADRVHDILNRPRVRRDLDGTAAPAPEEETNGR
;
A
#
# COMPACT_ATOMS: atom_id res chain seq x y z
N MET A 1 -11.74 22.06 -27.91
CA MET A 1 -11.44 22.31 -26.49
C MET A 1 -10.31 21.40 -26.05
N ASN A 2 -9.17 21.97 -25.67
CA ASN A 2 -7.90 21.27 -25.44
C ASN A 2 -7.62 21.19 -23.93
N ARG A 3 -7.35 20.00 -23.39
CA ARG A 3 -6.37 19.76 -22.30
C ARG A 3 -5.87 18.32 -22.39
N ARG A 4 -4.80 18.13 -23.17
CA ARG A 4 -3.91 16.98 -23.07
C ARG A 4 -3.30 16.98 -21.67
N SER A 5 -3.63 15.99 -20.85
CA SER A 5 -2.94 15.78 -19.57
C SER A 5 -1.58 15.17 -19.87
N PHE A 6 -0.52 15.88 -19.48
CA PHE A 6 0.87 15.48 -19.70
C PHE A 6 1.20 14.28 -18.82
N ASN A 7 1.52 13.14 -19.45
CA ASN A 7 2.12 12.00 -18.78
C ASN A 7 3.54 12.38 -18.33
N ARG A 8 3.67 12.81 -17.06
CA ARG A 8 4.98 13.09 -16.44
C ARG A 8 5.62 11.74 -16.09
N PRO A 9 6.89 11.47 -16.42
CA PRO A 9 7.54 10.24 -15.97
C PRO A 9 7.53 10.24 -14.44
N GLN A 10 6.87 9.24 -13.84
CA GLN A 10 6.81 9.04 -12.40
C GLN A 10 8.24 8.79 -11.90
N ARG A 11 8.93 9.84 -11.43
CA ARG A 11 10.13 9.65 -10.60
C ARG A 11 9.68 8.89 -9.37
N GLY A 12 10.34 7.77 -9.09
CA GLY A 12 10.09 6.98 -7.89
C GLY A 12 10.17 7.84 -6.62
N PRO A 13 9.56 7.37 -5.53
CA PRO A 13 9.52 8.11 -4.27
C PRO A 13 10.94 8.44 -3.80
N THR A 14 11.14 9.68 -3.35
CA THR A 14 12.41 10.11 -2.79
C THR A 14 12.71 9.38 -1.48
N GLN A 15 13.99 9.27 -1.10
CA GLN A 15 14.39 8.68 0.18
C GLN A 15 13.71 9.35 1.38
N ARG A 16 13.46 10.67 1.29
CA ARG A 16 12.72 11.41 2.30
C ARG A 16 11.25 11.00 2.38
N GLN A 17 10.58 10.79 1.25
CA GLN A 17 9.21 10.27 1.22
C GLN A 17 9.13 8.87 1.83
N LEU A 18 10.07 7.99 1.48
CA LEU A 18 10.11 6.63 2.03
C LEU A 18 10.29 6.64 3.54
N ARG A 19 11.25 7.44 4.04
CA ARG A 19 11.46 7.59 5.49
C ARG A 19 10.22 8.10 6.20
N VAL A 20 9.57 9.15 5.68
CA VAL A 20 8.37 9.72 6.30
C VAL A 20 7.19 8.75 6.23
N GLY A 21 7.03 8.04 5.12
CA GLY A 21 6.01 7.01 4.97
C GLY A 21 6.17 5.91 6.02
N GLU A 22 7.40 5.44 6.23
CA GLU A 22 7.67 4.36 7.20
C GLU A 22 7.47 4.79 8.66
N GLU A 23 7.88 6.02 9.01
CA GLU A 23 7.60 6.59 10.33
C GLU A 23 6.09 6.70 10.61
N LEU A 24 5.33 7.17 9.62
CA LEU A 24 3.87 7.25 9.71
C LEU A 24 3.24 5.86 9.80
N ARG A 25 3.71 4.90 9.01
CA ARG A 25 3.22 3.52 9.01
C ARG A 25 3.40 2.88 10.38
N HIS A 26 4.60 2.96 10.95
CA HIS A 26 4.89 2.43 12.29
C HIS A 26 4.05 3.09 13.38
N ALA A 27 3.95 4.42 13.36
CA ALA A 27 3.17 5.13 14.36
C ALA A 27 1.66 4.82 14.25
N LEU A 28 1.09 4.79 13.04
CA LEU A 28 -0.30 4.41 12.83
C LEU A 28 -0.58 2.98 13.28
N ALA A 29 0.30 2.03 12.96
CA ALA A 29 0.16 0.64 13.42
C ALA A 29 0.10 0.56 14.95
N ARG A 30 0.95 1.32 15.66
CA ARG A 30 0.92 1.39 17.13
C ARG A 30 -0.36 2.04 17.66
N ILE A 31 -0.83 3.12 17.03
CA ILE A 31 -2.07 3.82 17.41
C ILE A 31 -3.28 2.89 17.27
N LEU A 32 -3.39 2.16 16.16
CA LEU A 32 -4.48 1.20 15.94
C LEU A 32 -4.44 0.05 16.95
N ALA A 33 -3.24 -0.49 17.23
CA ALA A 33 -3.07 -1.61 18.16
C ALA A 33 -3.34 -1.25 19.63
N ARG A 34 -2.97 -0.05 20.08
CA ARG A 34 -3.15 0.38 21.49
C ARG A 34 -4.59 0.77 21.83
N GLY A 35 -5.40 1.13 20.84
CA GLY A 35 -6.74 1.65 21.07
C GLY A 35 -6.76 3.04 21.74
N GLY A 36 -7.77 3.31 22.56
CA GLY A 36 -7.94 4.61 23.23
C GLY A 36 -8.59 5.70 22.36
N MET A 37 -9.36 5.27 21.36
CA MET A 37 -10.28 6.11 20.60
C MET A 37 -11.53 6.36 21.44
N ARG A 38 -11.95 7.63 21.53
CA ARG A 38 -13.16 8.00 22.30
C ARG A 38 -14.44 7.54 21.64
N ASP A 39 -14.45 7.46 20.31
CA ASP A 39 -15.57 6.96 19.54
C ASP A 39 -15.50 5.42 19.48
N PRO A 40 -16.49 4.70 20.06
CA PRO A 40 -16.53 3.24 20.05
C PRO A 40 -16.55 2.65 18.63
N THR A 41 -17.21 3.32 17.69
CA THR A 41 -17.32 2.88 16.30
C THR A 41 -15.95 2.90 15.64
N VAL A 42 -15.21 3.99 15.83
CA VAL A 42 -13.84 4.11 15.30
C VAL A 42 -12.93 3.10 15.97
N ALA A 43 -13.08 2.88 17.28
CA ALA A 43 -12.28 1.91 18.04
C ALA A 43 -12.49 0.48 17.56
N GLU A 44 -13.74 0.06 17.33
CA GLU A 44 -14.06 -1.29 16.86
C GLU A 44 -13.48 -1.54 15.46
N TRP A 45 -13.67 -0.61 14.52
CA TRP A 45 -13.09 -0.73 13.18
C TRP A 45 -11.57 -0.74 13.21
N ALA A 46 -10.96 0.18 13.95
CA ALA A 46 -9.51 0.29 14.05
C ALA A 46 -8.84 -0.96 14.63
N ALA A 47 -9.46 -1.61 15.63
CA ALA A 47 -8.95 -2.85 16.22
C ALA A 47 -8.94 -4.02 15.24
N ARG A 48 -9.74 -3.93 14.17
CA ARG A 48 -9.90 -4.96 13.13
C ARG A 48 -9.12 -4.62 11.87
N LEU A 49 -8.28 -3.59 11.86
CA LEU A 49 -7.55 -3.16 10.66
C LEU A 49 -6.04 -3.27 10.83
N THR A 50 -5.35 -3.57 9.74
CA THR A 50 -3.89 -3.56 9.64
C THR A 50 -3.46 -2.57 8.58
N VAL A 51 -2.42 -1.77 8.87
CA VAL A 51 -1.80 -0.86 7.90
C VAL A 51 -0.75 -1.61 7.09
N THR A 52 -0.94 -1.68 5.78
CA THR A 52 -0.02 -2.36 4.85
C THR A 52 1.04 -1.40 4.34
N GLU A 53 0.64 -0.23 3.86
CA GLU A 53 1.53 0.76 3.24
C GLU A 53 1.09 2.19 3.57
N VAL A 54 2.04 3.14 3.59
CA VAL A 54 1.74 4.58 3.58
C VAL A 54 2.46 5.25 2.43
N ARG A 55 1.70 5.83 1.49
CA ARG A 55 2.23 6.61 0.37
C ARG A 55 2.15 8.09 0.65
N VAL A 56 3.28 8.77 0.57
CA VAL A 56 3.38 10.21 0.86
C VAL A 56 3.59 10.99 -0.43
N SER A 57 2.84 12.08 -0.61
CA SER A 57 2.98 12.96 -1.76
C SER A 57 4.38 13.60 -1.84
N PRO A 58 4.89 13.98 -3.02
CA PRO A 58 6.23 14.57 -3.17
C PRO A 58 6.47 15.84 -2.34
N ASP A 59 5.40 16.61 -2.05
CA ASP A 59 5.44 17.80 -1.21
C ASP A 59 5.32 17.50 0.30
N LEU A 60 5.17 16.22 0.67
CA LEU A 60 4.92 15.71 2.03
C LEU A 60 3.69 16.31 2.74
N LYS A 61 2.74 16.87 2.00
CA LYS A 61 1.53 17.47 2.60
C LYS A 61 0.38 16.48 2.74
N ASN A 62 0.38 15.40 1.97
CA ASN A 62 -0.67 14.39 1.96
C ASN A 62 -0.05 13.00 2.10
N ALA A 63 -0.74 12.11 2.82
CA ALA A 63 -0.37 10.72 2.94
C ALA A 63 -1.62 9.84 2.83
N THR A 64 -1.54 8.84 1.95
CA THR A 64 -2.55 7.80 1.79
C THR A 64 -2.11 6.58 2.57
N VAL A 65 -2.94 6.13 3.50
CA VAL A 65 -2.72 4.97 4.36
C VAL A 65 -3.55 3.83 3.82
N PHE A 66 -2.88 2.78 3.36
CA PHE A 66 -3.50 1.57 2.87
C PHE A 66 -3.74 0.61 4.02
N VAL A 67 -4.97 0.10 4.10
CA VAL A 67 -5.43 -0.76 5.19
C VAL A 67 -6.15 -2.00 4.67
N VAL A 68 -6.05 -3.08 5.43
CA VAL A 68 -6.76 -4.35 5.21
C VAL A 68 -7.51 -4.77 6.46
N PRO A 69 -8.70 -5.40 6.32
CA PRO A 69 -9.45 -5.92 7.46
C PRO A 69 -8.93 -7.27 7.93
N LEU A 70 -8.83 -7.42 9.25
CA LEU A 70 -8.69 -8.70 9.93
C LEU A 70 -10.02 -9.45 9.79
N GLY A 71 -10.01 -10.49 8.95
CA GLY A 71 -11.21 -11.29 8.64
C GLY A 71 -11.87 -10.97 7.29
N GLY A 72 -11.27 -10.10 6.45
CA GLY A 72 -11.61 -10.01 5.02
C GLY A 72 -12.90 -9.26 4.65
N THR A 73 -13.71 -8.80 5.61
CA THR A 73 -15.00 -8.13 5.32
C THR A 73 -15.09 -6.72 5.87
N GLY A 74 -15.87 -5.85 5.22
CA GLY A 74 -16.28 -4.55 5.77
C GLY A 74 -15.28 -3.40 5.57
N ILE A 75 -14.31 -3.54 4.66
CA ILE A 75 -13.24 -2.54 4.48
C ILE A 75 -13.77 -1.16 4.08
N ASP A 76 -14.78 -1.08 3.21
CA ASP A 76 -15.32 0.21 2.74
C ASP A 76 -15.99 1.01 3.87
N ALA A 77 -16.77 0.32 4.71
CA ALA A 77 -17.38 0.93 5.89
C ALA A 77 -16.31 1.37 6.90
N ALA A 78 -15.30 0.54 7.11
CA ALA A 78 -14.18 0.86 7.99
C ALA A 78 -13.42 2.10 7.52
N VAL A 79 -13.09 2.17 6.23
CA VAL A 79 -12.40 3.29 5.59
C VAL A 79 -13.22 4.59 5.70
N ALA A 80 -14.54 4.52 5.53
CA ALA A 80 -15.42 5.68 5.70
C ALA A 80 -15.36 6.22 7.14
N VAL A 81 -15.47 5.33 8.14
CA VAL A 81 -15.41 5.68 9.56
C VAL A 81 -14.04 6.26 9.94
N LEU A 82 -12.94 5.62 9.50
CA LEU A 82 -11.59 6.11 9.76
C LEU A 82 -11.31 7.47 9.13
N ASN A 83 -11.81 7.71 7.91
CA ASN A 83 -11.66 9.00 7.24
C ASN A 83 -12.44 10.11 7.95
N HIS A 84 -13.62 9.82 8.50
CA HIS A 84 -14.33 10.77 9.37
C HIS A 84 -13.50 11.13 10.62
N ALA A 85 -12.76 10.17 11.15
CA ALA A 85 -11.85 10.35 12.28
C ALA A 85 -10.41 10.75 11.88
N ALA A 86 -10.12 11.10 10.62
CA ALA A 86 -8.74 11.36 10.16
C ALA A 86 -8.03 12.47 10.95
N GLY A 87 -8.78 13.47 11.42
CA GLY A 87 -8.26 14.54 12.29
C GLY A 87 -7.73 14.03 13.62
N PHE A 88 -8.38 13.03 14.22
CA PHE A 88 -7.92 12.39 15.46
C PHE A 88 -6.59 11.67 15.22
N PHE A 89 -6.49 10.86 14.16
CA PHE A 89 -5.25 10.15 13.83
C PHE A 89 -4.09 11.12 13.57
N ARG A 90 -4.35 12.21 12.85
CA ARG A 90 -3.36 13.27 12.62
C ARG A 90 -2.88 13.91 13.94
N ALA A 91 -3.79 14.20 14.86
CA ALA A 91 -3.45 14.80 16.16
C ALA A 91 -2.64 13.82 17.03
N ARG A 92 -3.01 12.54 17.05
CA ARG A 92 -2.25 11.48 17.74
C ARG A 92 -0.86 11.31 17.15
N LEU A 93 -0.75 11.26 15.82
CA LEU A 93 0.53 11.18 15.13
C LEU A 93 1.45 12.33 15.53
N ALA A 94 0.94 13.57 15.57
CA ALA A 94 1.73 14.73 15.96
C ALA A 94 2.33 14.65 17.37
N GLN A 95 1.77 13.82 18.26
CA GLN A 95 2.29 13.56 19.60
C GLN A 95 3.33 12.44 19.62
N GLU A 96 3.26 11.49 18.66
CA GLU A 96 4.12 10.31 18.64
C GLU A 96 5.35 10.44 17.75
N ILE A 97 5.30 11.27 16.70
CA ILE A 97 6.41 11.40 15.75
C ILE A 97 6.98 12.81 15.74
N ALA A 98 8.31 12.91 15.74
CA ALA A 98 9.05 14.17 15.67
C ALA A 98 9.13 14.70 14.23
N LEU A 99 7.97 14.99 13.61
CA LEU A 99 7.90 15.64 12.31
C LEU A 99 7.61 17.14 12.47
N ARG A 100 8.24 17.96 11.61
CA ARG A 100 7.93 19.40 11.54
C ARG A 100 6.45 19.66 11.24
N SER A 101 5.86 18.82 10.40
CA SER A 101 4.43 18.86 10.08
C SER A 101 3.97 17.47 9.68
N VAL A 102 2.89 17.00 10.32
CA VAL A 102 2.24 15.75 9.93
C VAL A 102 1.43 16.01 8.64
N PRO A 103 1.52 15.16 7.61
CA PRO A 103 0.69 15.27 6.41
C PRO A 103 -0.80 15.07 6.71
N ARG A 104 -1.66 15.52 5.80
CA ARG A 104 -3.09 15.17 5.84
C ARG A 104 -3.21 13.68 5.54
N ILE A 105 -3.95 12.97 6.39
CA ILE A 105 -4.11 11.52 6.31
C ILE A 105 -5.41 11.21 5.59
N THR A 106 -5.35 10.26 4.66
CA THR A 106 -6.53 9.66 4.02
C THR A 106 -6.36 8.15 4.05
N PHE A 107 -7.39 7.44 4.48
CA PHE A 107 -7.40 5.98 4.49
C PHE A 107 -7.98 5.46 3.17
N ALA A 108 -7.40 4.37 2.67
CA ALA A 108 -7.85 3.67 1.47
C ALA A 108 -7.73 2.15 1.67
N PRO A 109 -8.61 1.35 1.05
CA PRO A 109 -8.44 -0.10 1.03
C PRO A 109 -7.17 -0.45 0.25
N ASP A 110 -6.44 -1.45 0.75
CA ASP A 110 -5.39 -2.09 -0.04
C ASP A 110 -6.00 -3.18 -0.95
N LEU A 111 -6.17 -2.86 -2.22
CA LEU A 111 -6.71 -3.77 -3.24
C LEU A 111 -5.63 -4.64 -3.89
N SER A 112 -4.38 -4.58 -3.42
CA SER A 112 -3.28 -5.32 -4.03
C SER A 112 -3.47 -6.84 -3.91
N PHE A 113 -4.18 -7.31 -2.87
CA PHE A 113 -4.49 -8.72 -2.69
C PHE A 113 -5.61 -9.21 -3.62
N ASP A 114 -6.66 -8.41 -3.87
CA ASP A 114 -7.73 -8.76 -4.83
C ASP A 114 -7.21 -8.89 -6.28
N GLN A 115 -6.06 -8.29 -6.59
CA GLN A 115 -5.43 -8.41 -7.90
C GLN A 115 -4.60 -9.68 -8.09
N ALA A 116 -4.17 -10.35 -7.02
CA ALA A 116 -3.35 -11.55 -7.11
C ALA A 116 -4.09 -12.68 -7.85
N ASP A 117 -5.38 -12.85 -7.58
CA ASP A 117 -6.23 -13.86 -8.26
C ASP A 117 -6.40 -13.54 -9.74
N ARG A 118 -6.63 -12.26 -10.09
CA ARG A 118 -6.72 -11.83 -11.50
C ARG A 118 -5.41 -12.05 -12.25
N VAL A 119 -4.27 -11.75 -11.62
CA VAL A 119 -2.95 -11.97 -12.23
C VAL A 119 -2.68 -13.46 -12.37
N HIS A 120 -2.99 -14.28 -11.37
CA HIS A 120 -2.90 -15.74 -11.46
C HIS A 120 -3.76 -16.29 -12.61
N ASP A 121 -4.99 -15.82 -12.76
CA ASP A 121 -5.89 -16.16 -13.86
C ASP A 121 -5.32 -15.77 -15.22
N ILE A 122 -4.71 -14.58 -15.34
CA ILE A 122 -4.08 -14.12 -16.59
C ILE A 122 -2.83 -14.95 -16.91
N LEU A 123 -1.99 -15.25 -15.92
CA LEU A 123 -0.78 -16.05 -16.05
C LEU A 123 -1.09 -17.52 -16.42
N ASN A 124 -2.21 -18.06 -15.93
CA ASN A 124 -2.68 -19.40 -16.27
C ASN A 124 -3.37 -19.49 -17.65
N ARG A 125 -3.53 -18.37 -18.38
CA ARG A 125 -4.11 -18.42 -19.73
C ARG A 125 -3.20 -19.22 -20.67
N PRO A 126 -3.77 -20.09 -21.54
CA PRO A 126 -3.00 -20.94 -22.45
C PRO A 126 -2.04 -20.18 -23.38
N ARG A 127 -2.36 -18.90 -23.66
CA ARG A 127 -1.53 -18.03 -24.52
C ARG A 127 -0.29 -17.50 -23.79
N VAL A 128 -0.37 -17.25 -22.49
CA VAL A 128 0.73 -16.67 -21.69
C VAL A 128 1.70 -17.76 -21.23
N ARG A 129 1.19 -18.96 -20.90
CA ARG A 129 2.04 -20.12 -20.52
C ARG A 129 3.07 -20.49 -21.59
N ARG A 130 2.71 -20.42 -22.88
CA ARG A 130 3.63 -20.73 -23.99
C ARG A 130 4.85 -19.79 -24.06
N ASP A 131 4.69 -18.53 -23.67
CA ASP A 131 5.79 -17.55 -23.71
C ASP A 131 6.77 -17.76 -22.53
N LEU A 132 6.27 -18.27 -21.40
CA LEU A 132 7.10 -18.65 -20.25
C LEU A 132 7.89 -19.94 -20.51
N ASP A 133 7.26 -20.91 -21.18
CA ASP A 133 7.89 -22.19 -21.55
C ASP A 133 8.88 -22.02 -22.73
N GLY A 134 8.74 -20.96 -23.54
CA GLY A 134 9.54 -20.70 -24.74
C GLY A 134 10.91 -20.02 -24.52
N THR A 135 11.21 -19.57 -23.29
CA THR A 135 12.52 -18.95 -22.97
C THR A 135 13.57 -19.97 -22.49
N ALA A 136 13.17 -21.24 -22.29
CA ALA A 136 14.09 -22.35 -22.05
C ALA A 136 14.48 -23.01 -23.37
N ALA A 137 15.22 -22.30 -24.23
CA ALA A 137 15.94 -22.95 -25.33
C ALA A 137 17.30 -23.48 -24.80
N PRO A 138 17.71 -24.69 -25.22
CA PRO A 138 18.82 -25.43 -24.63
C PRO A 138 20.18 -24.78 -24.96
N ALA A 139 21.10 -24.73 -24.00
CA ALA A 139 22.49 -24.43 -24.29
C ALA A 139 23.10 -25.58 -25.11
N PRO A 140 23.93 -25.29 -26.14
CA PRO A 140 24.45 -26.29 -27.06
C PRO A 140 25.55 -27.15 -26.42
N GLU A 141 25.68 -28.34 -26.96
CA GLU A 141 26.60 -29.42 -26.60
C GLU A 141 28.06 -28.94 -26.44
N GLU A 142 28.66 -29.17 -25.27
CA GLU A 142 30.12 -29.16 -25.14
C GLU A 142 30.63 -30.59 -25.42
N GLU A 143 31.21 -30.77 -26.61
CA GLU A 143 32.18 -31.82 -26.88
C GLU A 143 33.29 -31.78 -25.82
N THR A 144 33.37 -32.80 -24.97
CA THR A 144 34.58 -33.07 -24.20
C THR A 144 34.94 -34.57 -24.25
N ASN A 145 35.84 -34.84 -25.20
CA ASN A 145 37.01 -35.71 -25.14
C ASN A 145 36.88 -37.20 -24.70
N GLY A 146 37.24 -38.08 -25.64
CA GLY A 146 38.44 -38.91 -25.44
C GLY A 146 38.26 -40.37 -25.02
N ARG A 147 38.41 -41.30 -25.98
CA ARG A 147 39.50 -42.29 -26.06
C ARG A 147 39.31 -43.22 -27.27
#